data_AF-A0A6L2M0X8-F1
#
_entry.id   AF-A0A6L2M0X8-F1
#
_cell.length_a   1.000
_cell.length_b   1.000
_cell.length_c   1.000
_cell.angle_alpha   90.00
_cell.angle_beta   90.00
_cell.angle_gamma   90.00
#
_symmetry.space_group_name_H-M   'P 1'
#
loop_
_entity.id
_entity.type
_entity.pdbx_description
1 polymer ?
#
loop_
_entity_poly.entity_id
_entity_poly.type
_entity_poly.pdbx_seq_one_letter_code
_entity_poly.pdbx_strand_id
1 'polypeptide(L)'
;MMQQVILAPMPDRWAWILNNSGEFSVDSVRKLIDDKVCTSGNQTTRWIRYVPNKVNIHAWKVMTNSLATKFNISRRGIDIDSISCVNCGIGVETTSHLFFTCEMAQQVSHLINLWWDVPDMEIDSYDNWKIWVGNIHLSSKTKMMFEGVYHVAWWLFW
;
A
#
# COMPACT_ATOMS: atom_id res chain seq x y z
N MET A 1 -4.96 -38.74 -16.89
CA MET A 1 -5.32 -40.01 -16.25
C MET A 1 -6.76 -39.86 -15.77
N MET A 2 -7.74 -40.45 -16.46
CA MET A 2 -9.15 -40.31 -16.09
C MET A 2 -9.45 -41.25 -14.92
N GLN A 3 -9.95 -40.70 -13.82
CA GLN A 3 -10.33 -41.46 -12.63
C GLN A 3 -11.62 -42.22 -12.93
N GLN A 4 -11.66 -43.53 -12.66
CA GLN A 4 -12.88 -44.32 -12.79
C GLN A 4 -13.95 -43.78 -11.84
N VAL A 5 -15.10 -43.38 -12.37
CA VAL A 5 -16.26 -42.95 -11.59
C VAL A 5 -17.18 -44.14 -11.41
N ILE A 6 -17.34 -44.58 -10.17
CA ILE A 6 -18.27 -45.65 -9.78
C ILE A 6 -19.56 -44.99 -9.30
N LEU A 7 -20.66 -45.20 -10.01
CA LEU A 7 -21.97 -44.67 -9.64
C LEU A 7 -22.60 -45.57 -8.58
N ALA A 8 -22.97 -45.00 -7.45
CA ALA A 8 -23.72 -45.67 -6.39
C ALA A 8 -25.22 -45.30 -6.49
N PRO A 9 -26.14 -46.19 -6.10
CA PRO A 9 -27.59 -45.92 -6.13
C PRO A 9 -27.98 -45.02 -4.95
N MET A 10 -27.45 -43.80 -4.93
CA MET A 10 -27.68 -42.80 -3.91
C MET A 10 -28.02 -41.45 -4.56
N PRO A 11 -28.79 -40.59 -3.89
CA PRO A 11 -29.06 -39.25 -4.39
C PRO A 11 -27.77 -38.45 -4.54
N ASP A 12 -27.70 -37.62 -5.58
CA ASP A 12 -26.59 -36.70 -5.81
C ASP A 12 -26.38 -35.79 -4.60
N ARG A 13 -25.11 -35.48 -4.33
CA ARG A 13 -24.71 -34.59 -3.25
C ARG A 13 -23.75 -33.53 -3.77
N TRP A 14 -23.92 -32.31 -3.27
CA TRP A 14 -22.92 -31.27 -3.44
C TRP A 14 -21.68 -31.63 -2.61
N ALA A 15 -20.53 -31.74 -3.27
CA ALA A 15 -19.25 -31.97 -2.61
C ALA A 15 -18.39 -30.72 -2.70
N TRP A 16 -17.86 -30.30 -1.56
CA TRP A 16 -16.97 -29.15 -1.49
C TRP A 16 -15.51 -29.59 -1.62
N ILE A 17 -14.83 -29.18 -2.68
CA ILE A 17 -13.47 -29.66 -3.01
C ILE A 17 -12.34 -28.79 -2.46
N LEU A 18 -12.65 -27.67 -1.80
CA LEU A 18 -11.63 -26.74 -1.30
C LEU A 18 -11.07 -27.11 0.08
N ASN A 19 -11.59 -28.16 0.72
CA ASN A 19 -11.09 -28.68 1.98
C ASN A 19 -11.30 -30.20 2.06
N ASN A 20 -10.61 -30.84 3.02
CA ASN A 20 -10.69 -32.29 3.20
C ASN A 20 -11.99 -32.76 3.88
N SER A 21 -12.80 -31.84 4.43
CA SER A 21 -14.08 -32.16 5.05
C SER A 21 -15.19 -32.46 4.05
N GLY A 22 -15.04 -32.04 2.78
CA GLY A 22 -16.11 -32.19 1.79
C GLY A 22 -17.31 -31.25 2.02
N GLU A 23 -17.28 -30.46 3.10
CA GLU A 23 -18.30 -29.51 3.51
C GLU A 23 -17.92 -28.08 3.17
N PHE A 24 -18.93 -27.29 2.80
CA PHE A 24 -18.78 -25.87 2.52
C PHE A 24 -18.28 -25.12 3.77
N SER A 25 -17.27 -24.26 3.57
CA SER A 25 -16.84 -23.32 4.59
C SER A 25 -16.40 -22.00 3.96
N VAL A 26 -16.86 -20.90 4.55
CA VAL A 26 -16.46 -19.54 4.16
C VAL A 26 -14.94 -19.37 4.26
N ASP A 27 -14.27 -20.02 5.21
CA ASP A 27 -12.80 -20.00 5.34
C ASP A 27 -12.09 -20.56 4.10
N SER A 28 -12.57 -21.68 3.56
CA SER A 28 -11.97 -22.29 2.38
C SER A 28 -12.24 -21.51 1.08
N VAL A 29 -13.42 -20.87 0.96
CA VAL A 29 -13.69 -19.90 -0.12
C VAL A 29 -12.75 -18.71 -0.02
N ARG A 30 -12.63 -18.15 1.20
CA ARG A 30 -11.81 -16.98 1.50
C ARG A 30 -10.36 -17.23 1.10
N LYS A 31 -9.78 -18.36 1.51
CA LYS A 31 -8.41 -18.76 1.15
C LYS A 31 -8.23 -18.87 -0.36
N LEU A 32 -9.15 -19.51 -1.08
CA LEU A 32 -9.08 -19.59 -2.53
C LEU A 32 -9.12 -18.21 -3.19
N ILE A 33 -10.01 -17.31 -2.73
CA ILE A 33 -10.09 -15.95 -3.25
C ILE A 33 -8.79 -15.20 -2.95
N ASP A 34 -8.31 -15.25 -1.71
CA ASP A 34 -7.09 -14.55 -1.31
C ASP A 34 -5.87 -15.08 -2.11
N ASP A 35 -5.76 -16.40 -2.35
CA ASP A 35 -4.70 -16.99 -3.19
C ASP A 35 -4.74 -16.51 -4.65
N LYS A 36 -5.94 -16.21 -5.18
CA LYS A 36 -6.12 -15.79 -6.58
C LYS A 36 -6.10 -14.27 -6.78
N VAL A 37 -6.60 -13.53 -5.80
CA VAL A 37 -6.82 -12.07 -5.88
C VAL A 37 -5.71 -11.30 -5.15
N CYS A 38 -5.23 -11.83 -4.02
CA CYS A 38 -4.17 -11.22 -3.21
C CYS A 38 -2.80 -11.81 -3.56
N THR A 39 -2.43 -11.80 -4.85
CA THR A 39 -1.07 -12.13 -5.32
C THR A 39 -0.02 -11.10 -4.90
N SER A 40 -0.41 -10.04 -4.18
CA SER A 40 0.49 -9.05 -3.60
C SER A 40 1.38 -9.72 -2.55
N GLY A 41 2.58 -10.13 -2.99
CA GLY A 41 3.57 -10.75 -2.13
C GLY A 41 3.81 -9.93 -0.86
N ASN A 42 3.64 -10.58 0.30
CA ASN A 42 4.20 -10.28 1.63
C ASN A 42 4.67 -8.85 1.97
N GLN A 43 4.02 -7.80 1.47
CA GLN A 43 4.25 -6.43 1.94
C GLN A 43 3.54 -6.32 3.28
N THR A 44 4.21 -6.78 4.34
CA THR A 44 3.72 -6.65 5.70
C THR A 44 3.51 -5.17 5.99
N THR A 45 2.27 -4.83 6.32
CA THR A 45 1.93 -3.44 6.69
C THR A 45 2.48 -3.19 8.08
N ARG A 46 3.49 -2.31 8.19
CA ARG A 46 4.09 -1.91 9.47
C ARG A 46 3.39 -0.66 9.98
N TRP A 47 2.70 -0.79 11.11
CA TRP A 47 2.01 0.33 11.77
C TRP A 47 2.97 1.05 12.72
N ILE A 48 3.04 2.38 12.61
CA ILE A 48 3.81 3.21 13.55
C ILE A 48 2.94 3.51 14.77
N ARG A 49 3.29 2.96 15.92
CA ARG A 49 2.53 3.12 17.18
C ARG A 49 2.49 4.55 17.73
N TYR A 50 3.33 5.44 17.22
CA TYR A 50 3.46 6.82 17.70
C TYR A 50 2.61 7.81 16.90
N VAL A 51 1.91 7.35 15.85
CA VAL A 51 1.01 8.21 15.05
C VAL A 51 -0.44 7.70 15.18
N PRO A 52 -1.44 8.57 15.01
CA PRO A 52 -2.84 8.16 15.01
C PRO A 52 -3.14 7.10 13.93
N ASN A 53 -4.08 6.20 14.19
CA ASN A 53 -4.46 5.15 13.24
C ASN A 53 -4.83 5.68 11.85
N LYS A 54 -5.49 6.85 11.78
CA LYS A 54 -5.82 7.51 10.51
C LYS A 54 -4.58 7.85 9.65
N VAL A 55 -3.49 8.24 10.29
CA VAL A 55 -2.22 8.57 9.62
C VAL A 55 -1.57 7.30 9.07
N ASN A 56 -1.58 6.22 9.84
CA ASN A 56 -1.08 4.95 9.34
C ASN A 56 -1.96 4.39 8.20
N ILE A 57 -3.28 4.52 8.27
CA ILE A 57 -4.19 4.12 7.17
C ILE A 57 -3.88 4.93 5.91
N HIS A 58 -3.62 6.23 6.06
CA HIS A 58 -3.19 7.07 4.95
C HIS A 58 -1.86 6.60 4.35
N ALA A 59 -0.84 6.35 5.18
CA ALA A 59 0.44 5.81 4.71
C ALA A 59 0.28 4.46 4.00
N TRP A 60 -0.61 3.59 4.48
CA TRP A 60 -0.96 2.35 3.78
C TRP A 60 -1.60 2.60 2.41
N LYS A 61 -2.46 3.63 2.29
CA LYS A 61 -3.01 4.05 0.99
C LYS A 61 -1.95 4.64 0.06
N VAL A 62 -0.94 5.36 0.58
CA VAL A 62 0.23 5.82 -0.18
C VAL A 62 0.97 4.60 -0.74
N MET A 63 1.34 3.65 0.12
CA MET A 63 2.05 2.42 -0.24
C MET A 63 1.32 1.61 -1.32
N THR A 64 0.00 1.49 -1.22
CA THR A 64 -0.82 0.68 -2.14
C THR A 64 -1.33 1.48 -3.35
N ASN A 65 -0.88 2.73 -3.53
CA ASN A 65 -1.37 3.66 -4.53
C ASN A 65 -2.92 3.72 -4.59
N SER A 66 -3.54 3.71 -3.42
CA SER A 66 -5.00 3.65 -3.23
C SER A 66 -5.62 5.00 -2.83
N LEU A 67 -4.81 6.05 -2.74
CA LEU A 67 -5.29 7.42 -2.54
C LEU A 67 -6.07 7.92 -3.77
N ALA A 68 -7.01 8.81 -3.51
CA ALA A 68 -7.85 9.43 -4.54
C ALA A 68 -7.12 10.61 -5.21
N THR A 69 -5.84 10.44 -5.58
CA THR A 69 -5.12 11.47 -6.34
C THR A 69 -5.85 11.72 -7.66
N LYS A 70 -5.73 12.91 -8.24
CA LYS A 70 -6.41 13.21 -9.51
C LYS A 70 -6.12 12.19 -10.61
N PHE A 71 -4.87 11.72 -10.70
CA PHE A 71 -4.52 10.63 -11.62
C PHE A 71 -5.32 9.34 -11.35
N ASN A 72 -5.43 8.92 -10.08
CA ASN A 72 -6.18 7.73 -9.71
C ASN A 72 -7.71 7.90 -9.89
N ILE A 73 -8.24 9.11 -9.70
CA ILE A 73 -9.64 9.45 -9.98
C ILE A 73 -9.92 9.33 -11.48
N SER A 74 -9.11 9.96 -12.32
CA SER A 74 -9.22 9.89 -13.78
C SER A 74 -9.12 8.44 -14.29
N ARG A 75 -8.19 7.65 -13.73
CA ARG A 75 -8.05 6.22 -14.07
C ARG A 75 -9.28 5.39 -13.75
N ARG A 76 -10.15 5.84 -12.83
CA ARG A 76 -11.43 5.20 -12.50
C ARG A 76 -12.58 5.66 -13.40
N GLY A 77 -12.31 6.49 -14.41
CA GLY A 77 -13.31 6.99 -15.35
C GLY A 77 -14.17 8.14 -14.82
N ILE A 78 -13.74 8.79 -13.73
CA ILE A 78 -14.40 10.00 -13.22
C ILE A 78 -13.82 11.19 -13.96
N ASP A 79 -14.70 11.97 -14.61
CA ASP A 79 -14.32 13.15 -15.36
C ASP A 79 -13.89 14.29 -14.43
N ILE A 80 -12.71 14.86 -14.70
CA ILE A 80 -12.11 15.96 -13.94
C ILE A 80 -11.36 16.87 -14.89
N ASP A 81 -11.41 18.18 -14.65
CA ASP A 81 -10.87 19.20 -15.56
C ASP A 81 -9.36 19.06 -15.81
N SER A 82 -8.61 18.58 -14.81
CA SER A 82 -7.16 18.41 -14.90
C SER A 82 -6.65 17.37 -13.91
N ILE A 83 -5.60 16.66 -14.31
CA ILE A 83 -4.81 15.76 -13.46
C ILE A 83 -3.55 16.41 -12.88
N SER A 84 -3.37 17.73 -13.07
CA SER A 84 -2.19 18.45 -12.57
C SER A 84 -2.17 18.51 -11.04
N CYS A 85 -0.96 18.36 -10.49
CA CYS A 85 -0.65 18.48 -9.07
C CYS A 85 -1.03 19.86 -8.56
N VAL A 86 -1.86 19.92 -7.52
CA VAL A 86 -2.28 21.19 -6.90
C VAL A 86 -1.12 21.92 -6.23
N ASN A 87 -0.11 21.17 -5.75
CA ASN A 87 0.98 21.76 -4.97
C ASN A 87 2.02 22.48 -5.84
N CYS A 88 2.39 21.92 -7.00
CA CYS A 88 3.39 22.53 -7.89
C CYS A 88 2.80 23.08 -9.20
N GLY A 89 1.60 22.67 -9.60
CA GLY A 89 0.96 23.08 -10.86
C GLY A 89 1.60 22.51 -12.14
N ILE A 90 2.73 21.80 -12.06
CA ILE A 90 3.54 21.39 -13.23
C ILE A 90 3.35 19.90 -13.56
N GLY A 91 3.49 19.02 -12.57
CA GLY A 91 3.45 17.57 -12.76
C GLY A 91 2.04 16.98 -12.69
N VAL A 92 1.88 15.72 -13.11
CA VAL A 92 0.66 14.94 -12.87
C VAL A 92 0.58 14.55 -11.39
N GLU A 93 -0.59 14.72 -10.78
CA GLU A 93 -0.87 14.34 -9.39
C GLU A 93 -0.96 12.81 -9.22
N THR A 94 0.19 12.17 -9.25
CA THR A 94 0.38 10.79 -8.84
C THR A 94 0.82 10.74 -7.39
N THR A 95 0.65 9.60 -6.71
CA THR A 95 1.17 9.38 -5.35
C THR A 95 2.68 9.60 -5.29
N SER A 96 3.43 9.07 -6.26
CA SER A 96 4.88 9.27 -6.39
C SER A 96 5.25 10.75 -6.49
N HIS A 97 4.57 11.49 -7.36
CA HIS A 97 4.84 12.91 -7.51
C HIS A 97 4.46 13.70 -6.26
N LEU A 98 3.24 13.54 -5.76
CA LEU A 98 2.69 14.31 -4.65
C LEU A 98 3.57 14.23 -3.39
N PHE A 99 4.14 13.06 -3.08
CA PHE A 99 4.87 12.82 -1.84
C PHE A 99 6.40 12.74 -1.96
N PHE A 100 6.94 12.57 -3.17
CA PHE A 100 8.38 12.31 -3.34
C PHE A 100 9.06 13.23 -4.37
N THR A 101 8.48 13.44 -5.56
CA THR A 101 9.14 14.23 -6.63
C THR A 101 8.60 15.64 -6.83
N CYS A 102 7.50 16.02 -6.17
CA CYS A 102 6.99 17.38 -6.16
C CYS A 102 7.98 18.29 -5.42
N GLU A 103 8.27 19.47 -5.98
CA GLU A 103 9.24 20.42 -5.42
C GLU A 103 8.94 20.75 -3.94
N MET A 104 7.67 21.04 -3.62
CA MET A 104 7.24 21.26 -2.24
C MET A 104 7.52 20.05 -1.33
N ALA A 105 7.26 18.82 -1.82
CA ALA A 105 7.49 17.60 -1.05
C ALA A 105 8.99 17.36 -0.82
N GLN A 106 9.83 17.64 -1.82
CA GLN A 106 11.28 17.56 -1.72
C GLN A 106 11.83 18.55 -0.69
N GLN A 107 11.36 19.80 -0.70
CA GLN A 107 11.78 20.82 0.27
C GLN A 107 11.43 20.41 1.71
N VAL A 108 10.22 19.90 1.94
CA VAL A 108 9.82 19.42 3.27
C VAL A 108 10.61 18.17 3.68
N SER A 109 10.85 17.23 2.76
CA SER A 109 11.69 16.06 3.01
C SER A 109 13.10 16.49 3.42
N HIS A 110 13.69 17.46 2.72
CA HIS A 110 14.99 18.04 3.05
C HIS A 110 15.01 18.64 4.46
N LEU A 111 13.99 19.41 4.85
CA LEU A 111 13.88 19.95 6.20
C LEU A 111 13.74 18.85 7.27
N ILE A 112 12.99 17.79 6.99
CA ILE A 112 12.89 16.62 7.88
C ILE A 112 14.26 15.95 8.02
N ASN A 113 14.97 15.74 6.93
CA ASN A 113 16.28 15.11 6.92
C ASN A 113 17.33 15.90 7.70
N LEU A 114 17.36 17.21 7.48
CA LEU A 114 18.21 18.13 8.25
C LEU A 114 17.88 18.08 9.74
N TRP A 115 16.61 18.06 10.12
CA TRP A 115 16.21 18.00 11.54
C TRP A 115 16.65 16.71 12.24
N TRP A 116 16.74 15.61 11.48
CA TRP A 116 17.13 14.29 11.99
C TRP A 116 18.60 13.93 11.77
N ASP A 117 19.38 14.85 11.20
CA ASP A 117 20.80 14.65 10.86
C ASP A 117 21.03 13.39 9.99
N VAL A 118 20.21 13.23 8.96
CA VAL A 118 20.29 12.13 7.97
C VAL A 118 20.54 12.69 6.57
N PRO A 119 21.31 11.97 5.73
CA PRO A 119 21.65 12.46 4.41
C PRO A 119 20.42 12.49 3.49
N ASP A 120 20.34 13.52 2.66
CA ASP A 120 19.35 13.59 1.61
C ASP A 120 19.59 12.51 0.56
N MET A 121 18.49 12.03 -0.01
CA MET A 121 18.47 11.09 -1.11
C MET A 121 17.35 11.47 -2.07
N GLU A 122 17.63 11.36 -3.36
CA GLU A 122 16.59 11.45 -4.38
C GLU A 122 15.72 10.21 -4.31
N ILE A 123 14.46 10.42 -3.95
CA ILE A 123 13.48 9.36 -3.77
C ILE A 123 12.28 9.70 -4.66
N ASP A 124 11.78 8.70 -5.39
CA ASP A 124 10.70 8.85 -6.37
C ASP A 124 9.47 7.99 -6.07
N SER A 125 9.55 7.15 -5.05
CA SER A 125 8.55 6.13 -4.74
C SER A 125 8.59 5.70 -3.28
N TYR A 126 7.49 5.14 -2.81
CA TYR A 126 7.37 4.60 -1.46
C TYR A 126 8.35 3.45 -1.20
N ASP A 127 8.58 2.57 -2.19
CA ASP A 127 9.50 1.44 -2.03
C ASP A 127 10.96 1.92 -1.91
N ASN A 128 11.39 2.88 -2.74
CA ASN A 128 12.72 3.48 -2.63
C ASN A 128 12.89 4.21 -1.29
N TRP A 129 11.88 4.95 -0.85
CA TRP A 129 11.86 5.58 0.48
C TRP A 129 12.03 4.54 1.60
N LYS A 130 11.26 3.44 1.55
CA LYS A 130 11.29 2.40 2.57
C LYS A 130 12.65 1.70 2.64
N ILE A 131 13.29 1.45 1.49
CA ILE A 131 14.65 0.90 1.41
C ILE A 131 15.65 1.87 2.05
N TRP A 132 15.59 3.15 1.68
CA TRP A 132 16.47 4.17 2.24
C TRP A 132 16.33 4.28 3.77
N VAL A 133 15.11 4.39 4.30
CA VAL A 133 14.86 4.38 5.76
C VAL A 133 15.35 3.07 6.41
N GLY A 134 15.29 1.95 5.70
CA GLY A 134 15.89 0.70 6.14
C GLY A 134 17.41 0.81 6.36
N ASN A 135 18.10 1.57 5.51
CA ASN A 135 19.55 1.67 5.45
C ASN A 135 20.15 2.82 6.30
N ILE A 136 19.37 3.82 6.72
CA ILE A 136 19.92 4.91 7.57
C ILE A 136 20.43 4.38 8.92
N HIS A 137 21.47 5.02 9.46
CA HIS A 137 22.11 4.63 10.72
C HIS A 137 21.36 5.18 11.94
N LEU A 138 20.16 4.68 12.20
CA LEU A 138 19.35 5.02 13.37
C LEU A 138 18.95 3.76 14.16
N SER A 139 18.75 3.88 15.47
CA SER A 139 18.20 2.79 16.28
C SER A 139 16.80 2.40 15.79
N SER A 140 16.36 1.15 16.01
CA SER A 140 15.04 0.69 15.55
C SER A 140 13.89 1.56 16.07
N LYS A 141 13.97 2.02 17.31
CA LYS A 141 12.97 2.92 17.91
C LYS A 141 12.97 4.29 17.23
N THR A 142 14.15 4.82 16.94
CA THR A 142 14.35 6.12 16.29
C THR A 142 13.87 6.08 14.83
N LYS A 143 14.15 5.00 14.08
CA LYS A 143 13.60 4.78 12.73
C LYS A 143 12.08 4.80 12.71
N MET A 144 11.43 4.13 13.65
CA MET A 144 9.96 4.17 13.73
C MET A 144 9.41 5.57 13.94
N MET A 145 10.09 6.41 14.73
CA MET A 145 9.67 7.80 14.92
C MET A 145 9.91 8.63 13.65
N PHE A 146 11.05 8.44 13.00
CA PHE A 146 11.38 9.08 11.73
C PHE A 146 10.36 8.77 10.62
N GLU A 147 10.00 7.49 10.47
CA GLU A 147 8.90 7.06 9.59
C GLU A 147 7.58 7.72 9.95
N GLY A 148 7.29 7.83 11.24
CA GLY A 148 6.11 8.54 11.75
C GLY A 148 6.08 10.01 11.33
N VAL A 149 7.22 10.71 11.35
CA VAL A 149 7.30 12.12 10.90
C VAL A 149 6.95 12.24 9.42
N TYR A 150 7.49 11.36 8.57
CA TYR A 150 7.12 11.31 7.15
C TYR A 150 5.63 11.03 6.94
N HIS A 151 5.07 10.03 7.64
CA HIS A 151 3.66 9.72 7.51
C HIS A 151 2.76 10.88 7.95
N VAL A 152 3.14 11.62 8.99
CA VAL A 152 2.44 12.84 9.42
C VAL A 152 2.59 13.95 8.38
N ALA A 153 3.80 14.16 7.83
CA ALA A 153 4.01 15.16 6.78
C ALA A 153 3.16 14.87 5.54
N TRP A 154 3.12 13.61 5.08
CA TRP A 154 2.24 13.21 3.98
C TRP A 154 0.76 13.35 4.32
N TRP A 155 0.36 13.08 5.56
CA TRP A 155 -1.01 13.34 6.01
C TRP A 155 -1.36 14.84 5.97
N LEU A 156 -0.40 15.74 6.20
CA LEU A 156 -0.62 17.18 6.13
C LEU A 156 -0.64 17.72 4.69
N PHE A 157 0.00 17.02 3.75
CA PHE A 157 -0.06 17.36 2.32
C PHE A 157 -1.40 16.99 1.66
N TRP A 158 -2.12 16.04 2.27
CA TRP A 158 -3.37 15.47 1.74
C TRP A 158 -4.60 16.09 2.40
#